data_AF-A0A956TQ83-F1
#
_entry.id   AF-A0A956TQ83-F1
#
_cell.length_a   1.000
_cell.length_b   1.000
_cell.length_c   1.000
_cell.angle_alpha   90.00
_cell.angle_beta   90.00
_cell.angle_gamma   90.00
#
_symmetry.space_group_name_H-M   'P 1'
#
loop_
_entity.id
_entity.type
_entity.pdbx_description
1 polymer ?
#
loop_
_entity_poly.entity_id
_entity_poly.type
_entity_poly.pdbx_seq_one_letter_code
_entity_poly.pdbx_strand_id
1 'polypeptide(L)'
;MNKPQSNDESQLLIQLLRAGGLVSEADVEDFKSIAKELKIPFAQAIINSGLLNERNMHICIEAHKLVQNREIKADLAIRAVRVAVQKKCSLAAALTSVRKLHQTTRVTVPLANELSNMLLQAGAISQEQLGKLLRRAEESQMMIGQLLVYDGVLDTFEMLAALNAVRMVRETGLDKDKAVKGLTHALKNKTTIEQGLFELGFFKPPDAKTTRVGEIFTMARVLSRKELAECYEIELFKQKHFGQILVERGLVNKSQLEASVALLASIAKDTIKPYLAAQALRSICKDGARTEPTIEEYEKKSTSSSENFRLGDLLVEGGVITRDILEQTVNVNPDNAVKVGSRLLKAGMISESTLFAALRLQTALRLGYLSRDNTLSLLRHCVREGVKLDQALRDLDIYVPSRMQWTWV
;
A
#
# COMPACT_ATOMS: atom_id res chain seq x y z
N MET A 1 42.60 23.15 32.54
CA MET A 1 41.13 23.20 32.66
C MET A 1 40.54 22.36 31.53
N ASN A 2 40.39 21.05 31.74
CA ASN A 2 39.89 20.12 30.73
C ASN A 2 38.36 20.05 30.79
N LYS A 3 37.72 20.39 29.67
CA LYS A 3 36.27 20.45 29.50
C LYS A 3 35.60 19.06 29.61
N PRO A 4 34.34 19.01 30.04
CA PRO A 4 33.55 17.77 30.19
C PRO A 4 33.04 17.29 28.83
N GLN A 5 33.88 16.63 28.03
CA GLN A 5 33.49 16.10 26.70
C GLN A 5 33.12 14.61 26.70
N SER A 6 33.40 13.82 27.75
CA SER A 6 33.28 12.36 27.66
C SER A 6 31.86 11.79 27.70
N ASN A 7 30.86 12.56 28.17
CA ASN A 7 29.51 12.04 28.40
C ASN A 7 28.64 12.03 27.13
N ASP A 8 28.74 13.06 26.29
CA ASP A 8 28.01 13.16 25.01
C ASP A 8 28.57 12.19 23.96
N GLU A 9 29.90 11.99 23.94
CA GLU A 9 30.57 11.05 23.04
C GLU A 9 30.11 9.62 23.28
N SER A 10 29.95 9.26 24.56
CA SER A 10 29.45 7.96 24.97
C SER A 10 27.98 7.77 24.56
N GLN A 11 27.14 8.79 24.69
CA GLN A 11 25.72 8.71 24.32
C GLN A 11 25.49 8.57 22.81
N LEU A 12 26.24 9.31 21.98
CA LEU A 12 26.15 9.21 20.52
C LEU A 12 26.61 7.83 20.01
N LEU A 13 27.66 7.27 20.59
CA LEU A 13 28.13 5.92 20.25
C LEU A 13 27.10 4.85 20.66
N ILE A 14 26.50 4.99 21.84
CA ILE A 14 25.40 4.11 22.31
C ILE A 14 24.21 4.20 21.35
N GLN A 15 23.84 5.40 20.92
CA GLN A 15 22.73 5.61 19.98
C GLN A 15 23.01 4.96 18.62
N LEU A 16 24.24 5.05 18.10
CA LEU A 16 24.65 4.40 16.85
C LEU A 16 24.64 2.86 16.97
N LEU A 17 25.12 2.31 18.09
CA LEU A 17 25.14 0.87 18.35
C LEU A 17 23.73 0.30 18.49
N ARG A 18 22.87 0.98 19.25
CA ARG A 18 21.45 0.62 19.42
C ARG A 18 20.70 0.71 18.11
N ALA A 19 20.84 1.82 17.38
CA ALA A 19 20.13 2.03 16.13
C ALA A 19 20.69 1.17 14.98
N GLY A 20 21.93 0.71 15.08
CA GLY A 20 22.53 -0.30 14.21
C GLY A 20 22.02 -1.73 14.45
N GLY A 21 21.28 -1.98 15.54
CA GLY A 21 20.79 -3.31 15.93
C GLY A 21 21.88 -4.23 16.47
N LEU A 22 22.98 -3.66 16.98
CA LEU A 22 24.17 -4.39 17.43
C LEU A 22 24.16 -4.69 18.93
N VAL A 23 23.41 -3.92 19.74
CA VAL A 23 23.42 -3.99 21.20
C VAL A 23 22.00 -3.73 21.75
N SER A 24 21.56 -4.52 22.74
CA SER A 24 20.28 -4.33 23.44
C SER A 24 20.40 -3.37 24.63
N GLU A 25 19.26 -2.90 25.18
CA GLU A 25 19.26 -1.94 26.29
C GLU A 25 19.85 -2.52 27.58
N ALA A 26 19.68 -3.83 27.80
CA ALA A 26 20.29 -4.55 28.92
C ALA A 26 21.82 -4.62 28.79
N ASP A 27 22.32 -4.95 27.61
CA ASP A 27 23.77 -5.05 27.36
C ASP A 27 24.49 -3.70 27.55
N VAL A 28 23.83 -2.58 27.24
CA VAL A 28 24.39 -1.23 27.43
C VAL A 28 24.60 -0.90 28.92
N GLU A 29 23.73 -1.38 29.80
CA GLU A 29 23.88 -1.18 31.24
C GLU A 29 25.06 -2.00 31.79
N ASP A 30 25.19 -3.25 31.33
CA ASP A 30 26.31 -4.13 31.67
C ASP A 30 27.65 -3.56 31.18
N PHE A 31 27.71 -3.00 29.98
CA PHE A 31 28.95 -2.37 29.50
C PHE A 31 29.29 -1.08 30.25
N LYS A 32 28.29 -0.36 30.77
CA LYS A 32 28.53 0.85 31.58
C LYS A 32 29.05 0.51 32.97
N SER A 33 28.60 -0.58 33.58
CA SER A 33 29.13 -1.05 34.87
C SER A 33 30.56 -1.55 34.71
N ILE A 34 30.84 -2.37 33.69
CA ILE A 34 32.18 -2.89 33.36
C ILE A 34 33.17 -1.75 33.07
N ALA A 35 32.76 -0.75 32.29
CA ALA A 35 33.63 0.40 31.99
C ALA A 35 33.98 1.23 33.23
N LYS A 36 33.04 1.38 34.18
CA LYS A 36 33.28 2.09 35.45
C LYS A 36 34.20 1.29 36.38
N GLU A 37 34.02 -0.02 36.43
CA GLU A 37 34.79 -0.91 37.30
C GLU A 37 36.25 -1.04 36.84
N LEU A 38 36.47 -1.17 35.54
CA LEU A 38 37.81 -1.33 34.97
C LEU A 38 38.51 -0.01 34.66
N LYS A 39 37.83 1.14 34.75
CA LYS A 39 38.33 2.48 34.34
C LYS A 39 38.88 2.53 32.91
N ILE A 40 38.27 1.77 32.00
CA ILE A 40 38.64 1.67 30.58
C ILE A 40 37.61 2.46 29.75
N PRO A 41 37.98 3.06 28.59
CA PRO A 41 37.02 3.68 27.69
C PRO A 41 35.87 2.73 27.32
N PHE A 42 34.64 3.24 27.28
CA PHE A 42 33.42 2.45 27.01
C PHE A 42 33.52 1.61 25.72
N ALA A 43 34.15 2.15 24.67
CA ALA A 43 34.40 1.44 23.42
C ALA A 43 35.27 0.18 23.59
N GLN A 44 36.22 0.21 24.51
CA GLN A 44 37.17 -0.88 24.75
C GLN A 44 36.62 -1.89 25.78
N ALA A 45 35.74 -1.46 26.69
CA ALA A 45 34.93 -2.35 27.53
C ALA A 45 34.00 -3.24 26.68
N ILE A 46 33.41 -2.68 25.62
CA ILE A 46 32.56 -3.43 24.66
C ILE A 46 33.37 -4.48 23.90
N ILE A 47 34.57 -4.16 23.41
CA ILE A 47 35.42 -5.12 22.68
C ILE A 47 35.82 -6.29 23.59
N ASN A 48 36.19 -6.00 24.84
CA ASN A 48 36.61 -7.01 25.81
C ASN A 48 35.46 -7.94 26.24
N SER A 49 34.21 -7.53 26.07
CA SER A 49 33.04 -8.36 26.39
C SER A 49 32.77 -9.49 25.40
N GLY A 50 33.41 -9.49 24.23
CA GLY A 50 33.30 -10.54 23.21
C GLY A 50 31.96 -10.60 22.47
N LEU A 51 30.97 -9.77 22.82
CA LEU A 51 29.64 -9.73 22.20
C LEU A 51 29.63 -9.08 20.81
N LEU A 52 30.66 -8.29 20.47
CA LEU A 52 30.77 -7.59 19.19
C LEU A 52 32.09 -7.90 18.48
N ASN A 53 32.00 -8.24 17.19
CA ASN A 53 33.18 -8.36 16.33
C ASN A 53 33.91 -7.01 16.21
N GLU A 54 35.24 -7.02 16.37
CA GLU A 54 36.11 -5.83 16.23
C GLU A 54 35.79 -5.01 14.96
N ARG A 55 35.45 -5.71 13.87
CA ARG A 55 35.09 -5.09 12.59
C ARG A 55 33.83 -4.23 12.65
N ASN A 56 32.80 -4.65 13.39
CA ASN A 56 31.55 -3.88 13.53
C ASN A 56 31.76 -2.68 14.45
N MET A 57 32.62 -2.82 15.45
CA MET A 57 33.01 -1.74 16.35
C MET A 57 33.81 -0.66 15.61
N HIS A 58 34.75 -1.07 14.75
CA HIS A 58 35.51 -0.14 13.92
C HIS A 58 34.62 0.73 13.01
N ILE A 59 33.59 0.12 12.41
CA ILE A 59 32.60 0.83 11.57
C ILE A 59 31.82 1.87 12.39
N CYS A 60 31.45 1.54 13.63
CA CYS A 60 30.72 2.46 14.51
C CYS A 60 31.61 3.62 14.99
N ILE A 61 32.89 3.37 15.28
CA ILE A 61 33.86 4.40 15.68
C ILE A 61 34.16 5.33 14.50
N GLU A 62 34.34 4.81 13.29
CA GLU A 62 34.50 5.65 12.09
C GLU A 62 33.26 6.50 11.83
N ALA A 63 32.05 5.93 11.94
CA ALA A 63 30.80 6.68 11.80
C ALA A 63 30.67 7.77 12.86
N HIS A 64 31.07 7.48 14.10
CA HIS A 64 31.08 8.45 15.20
C HIS A 64 32.03 9.63 14.93
N LYS A 65 33.26 9.36 14.47
CA LYS A 65 34.23 10.40 14.08
C LYS A 65 33.70 11.29 12.95
N LEU A 66 33.04 10.71 11.96
CA LEU A 66 32.45 11.47 10.85
C LEU A 66 31.26 12.35 11.28
N VAL A 67 30.51 11.92 12.29
CA VAL A 67 29.43 12.73 12.90
C VAL A 67 30.00 13.85 13.77
N GLN A 68 31.05 13.56 14.55
CA GLN A 68 31.76 14.57 15.35
C GLN A 68 32.38 15.68 14.48
N ASN A 69 32.98 15.30 13.36
CA ASN A 69 33.57 16.24 12.39
C ASN A 69 32.51 17.01 11.57
N ARG A 70 31.20 16.81 11.85
CA ARG A 70 30.05 17.41 11.15
C ARG A 70 29.95 17.12 9.64
N GLU A 71 30.69 16.13 9.13
CA GLU A 71 30.62 15.76 7.72
C GLU A 71 29.31 15.03 7.37
N ILE A 72 28.71 14.36 8.37
CA ILE A 72 27.52 13.52 8.22
C ILE A 72 26.55 13.75 9.39
N LYS A 73 25.24 13.89 9.10
CA LYS A 73 24.18 13.96 10.12
C LYS A 73 23.99 12.60 10.82
N ALA A 74 23.65 12.61 12.11
CA ALA A 74 23.48 11.39 12.93
C ALA A 74 22.55 10.33 12.29
N ASP A 75 21.43 10.75 11.69
CA ASP A 75 20.50 9.83 11.02
C ASP A 75 21.10 9.12 9.79
N LEU A 76 21.98 9.82 9.07
CA LEU A 76 22.65 9.26 7.90
C LEU A 76 23.73 8.25 8.34
N ALA A 77 24.42 8.55 9.44
CA ALA A 77 25.38 7.65 10.05
C ALA A 77 24.72 6.36 10.56
N ILE A 78 23.57 6.46 11.25
CA ILE A 78 22.79 5.30 11.73
C ILE A 78 22.44 4.35 10.57
N ARG A 79 21.92 4.91 9.46
CA ARG A 79 21.55 4.12 8.28
C ARG A 79 22.75 3.50 7.59
N ALA A 80 23.86 4.23 7.48
CA ALA A 80 25.10 3.71 6.91
C ALA A 80 25.67 2.56 7.73
N VAL A 81 25.67 2.68 9.06
CA VAL A 81 26.09 1.61 9.98
C VAL A 81 25.20 0.38 9.82
N ARG A 82 23.87 0.54 9.80
CA ARG A 82 22.93 -0.58 9.61
C ARG A 82 23.16 -1.31 8.28
N VAL A 83 23.35 -0.57 7.19
CA VAL A 83 23.64 -1.14 5.86
C VAL A 83 25.00 -1.83 5.84
N ALA A 84 26.02 -1.26 6.48
CA ALA A 84 27.36 -1.85 6.58
C ALA A 84 27.33 -3.19 7.33
N VAL A 85 26.59 -3.26 8.44
CA VAL A 85 26.42 -4.48 9.24
C VAL A 85 25.65 -5.56 8.46
N GLN A 86 24.55 -5.19 7.80
CA GLN A 86 23.74 -6.15 7.03
C GLN A 86 24.45 -6.68 5.79
N LYS A 87 25.19 -5.82 5.07
CA LYS A 87 25.89 -6.19 3.82
C LYS A 87 27.35 -6.60 4.02
N LYS A 88 27.85 -6.61 5.26
CA LYS A 88 29.27 -6.87 5.62
C LYS A 88 30.27 -6.02 4.81
N CYS A 89 29.92 -4.78 4.47
CA CYS A 89 30.74 -3.89 3.64
C CYS A 89 31.41 -2.78 4.48
N SER A 90 32.41 -2.11 3.91
CA SER A 90 33.09 -0.98 4.59
C SER A 90 32.17 0.23 4.74
N LEU A 91 32.42 1.07 5.75
CA LEU A 91 31.62 2.27 6.00
C LEU A 91 31.60 3.21 4.78
N ALA A 92 32.72 3.35 4.06
CA ALA A 92 32.79 4.15 2.83
C ALA A 92 31.90 3.59 1.71
N ALA A 93 31.86 2.26 1.53
CA ALA A 93 30.97 1.62 0.55
C ALA A 93 29.50 1.72 0.97
N ALA A 94 29.22 1.59 2.27
CA ALA A 94 27.89 1.77 2.85
C ALA A 94 27.42 3.22 2.70
N LEU A 95 28.26 4.21 2.99
CA LEU A 95 27.98 5.64 2.78
C LEU A 95 27.79 5.97 1.31
N THR A 96 28.54 5.34 0.40
CA THR A 96 28.32 5.52 -1.04
C THR A 96 27.00 4.88 -1.48
N SER A 97 26.64 3.72 -0.93
CA SER A 97 25.34 3.09 -1.20
C SER A 97 24.18 3.90 -0.63
N VAL A 98 24.34 4.45 0.57
CA VAL A 98 23.36 5.29 1.25
C VAL A 98 23.30 6.67 0.59
N ARG A 99 24.42 7.28 0.17
CA ARG A 99 24.45 8.51 -0.63
C ARG A 99 23.88 8.27 -2.02
N LYS A 100 24.11 7.12 -2.67
CA LYS A 100 23.45 6.75 -3.95
C LYS A 100 21.95 6.52 -3.77
N LEU A 101 21.51 5.94 -2.65
CA LEU A 101 20.10 5.80 -2.26
C LEU A 101 19.46 7.18 -1.94
N HIS A 102 20.19 8.08 -1.29
CA HIS A 102 19.76 9.47 -1.03
C HIS A 102 19.86 10.38 -2.26
N GLN A 103 20.77 10.12 -3.20
CA GLN A 103 20.87 10.82 -4.48
C GLN A 103 19.78 10.35 -5.46
N THR A 104 19.38 9.07 -5.44
CA THR A 104 18.19 8.59 -6.16
C THR A 104 16.88 9.00 -5.49
N THR A 105 16.97 9.64 -4.32
CA THR A 105 15.87 10.31 -3.60
C THR A 105 16.05 11.83 -3.57
N ARG A 106 16.98 12.41 -4.36
CA ARG A 106 17.00 13.86 -4.59
C ARG A 106 15.82 14.23 -5.46
N VAL A 107 14.84 14.82 -4.81
CA VAL A 107 13.66 15.40 -5.40
C VAL A 107 14.08 16.74 -6.01
N THR A 108 14.26 16.77 -7.32
CA THR A 108 14.08 18.01 -8.08
C THR A 108 12.83 17.81 -8.92
N VAL A 109 11.76 18.43 -8.44
CA VAL A 109 10.44 18.45 -9.07
C VAL A 109 10.52 19.26 -10.37
N PRO A 110 10.05 18.77 -11.51
CA PRO A 110 9.68 19.65 -12.62
C PRO A 110 8.43 20.46 -12.21
N LEU A 111 8.54 21.79 -12.28
CA LEU A 111 7.63 22.80 -11.71
C LEU A 111 6.13 22.79 -12.14
N ALA A 112 5.67 21.85 -12.97
CA ALA A 112 4.26 21.70 -13.31
C ALA A 112 4.00 20.27 -13.80
N ASN A 113 3.46 19.43 -12.92
CA ASN A 113 3.27 18.01 -13.20
C ASN A 113 1.87 17.72 -13.76
N GLU A 114 1.75 16.62 -14.51
CA GLU A 114 0.44 16.16 -15.01
C GLU A 114 -0.57 15.96 -13.88
N LEU A 115 -0.12 15.50 -12.71
CA LEU A 115 -0.94 15.40 -11.51
C LEU A 115 -1.43 16.77 -11.02
N SER A 116 -0.54 17.76 -10.87
CA SER A 116 -0.95 19.10 -10.43
C SER A 116 -1.84 19.80 -11.44
N ASN A 117 -1.58 19.62 -12.74
CA ASN A 117 -2.40 20.18 -13.80
C ASN A 117 -3.79 19.54 -13.82
N MET A 118 -3.87 18.22 -13.64
CA MET A 118 -5.15 17.50 -13.56
C MET A 118 -5.94 17.88 -12.32
N LEU A 119 -5.29 18.06 -11.17
CA LEU A 119 -5.93 18.54 -9.94
C LEU A 119 -6.42 19.99 -10.06
N LEU A 120 -5.66 20.87 -10.71
CA LEU A 120 -6.07 22.24 -11.01
C LEU A 120 -7.31 22.26 -11.92
N GLN A 121 -7.27 21.51 -13.02
CA GLN A 121 -8.37 21.43 -13.98
C GLN A 121 -9.62 20.78 -13.39
N ALA A 122 -9.46 19.81 -12.49
CA ALA A 122 -10.58 19.19 -11.79
C ALA A 122 -11.17 20.08 -10.68
N GLY A 123 -10.54 21.22 -10.37
CA GLY A 123 -10.97 22.16 -9.33
C GLY A 123 -10.62 21.70 -7.91
N ALA A 124 -9.71 20.74 -7.76
CA ALA A 124 -9.33 20.17 -6.47
C ALA A 124 -8.34 21.07 -5.70
N ILE A 125 -7.52 21.83 -6.43
CA ILE A 125 -6.53 22.75 -5.88
C ILE A 125 -6.59 24.08 -6.62
N SER A 126 -6.23 25.17 -5.95
CA SER A 126 -6.07 26.49 -6.59
C SER A 126 -4.62 26.75 -7.02
N GLN A 127 -4.42 27.69 -7.95
CA GLN A 127 -3.09 28.06 -8.41
C GLN A 127 -2.24 28.71 -7.30
N GLU A 128 -2.88 29.41 -6.36
CA GLU A 128 -2.21 29.95 -5.18
C GLU A 128 -1.76 28.83 -4.22
N GLN A 129 -2.62 27.84 -3.98
CA GLN A 129 -2.29 26.67 -3.17
C GLN A 129 -1.13 25.88 -3.79
N LEU A 130 -1.16 25.66 -5.11
CA LEU A 130 -0.06 24.99 -5.81
C LEU A 130 1.27 25.74 -5.68
N GLY A 131 1.26 27.08 -5.79
CA GLY A 131 2.47 27.89 -5.61
C GLY A 131 3.08 27.75 -4.21
N LYS A 132 2.25 27.71 -3.16
CA LYS A 132 2.70 27.47 -1.78
C LYS A 132 3.25 26.05 -1.59
N LEU A 133 2.57 25.06 -2.17
CA LEU A 133 2.98 23.66 -2.11
C LEU A 133 4.30 23.39 -2.81
N LEU A 134 4.57 24.02 -3.97
CA LEU A 134 5.82 23.86 -4.69
C LEU A 134 7.03 24.34 -3.87
N ARG A 135 6.91 25.51 -3.23
CA ARG A 135 7.97 26.04 -2.34
C ARG A 135 8.23 25.09 -1.18
N ARG A 136 7.16 24.59 -0.55
CA ARG A 136 7.28 23.60 0.54
C ARG A 136 7.83 22.27 0.07
N ALA A 137 7.51 21.81 -1.14
CA ALA A 137 8.05 20.58 -1.69
C ALA A 137 9.57 20.67 -1.88
N GLU A 138 10.07 21.82 -2.33
CA GLU A 138 11.51 22.07 -2.43
C GLU A 138 12.19 22.09 -1.05
N GLU A 139 11.58 22.74 -0.05
CA GLU A 139 12.12 22.84 1.31
C GLU A 139 12.10 21.50 2.07
N SER A 140 10.98 20.77 1.99
CA SER A 140 10.75 19.52 2.73
C SER A 140 11.29 18.28 2.04
N GLN A 141 11.60 18.36 0.73
CA GLN A 141 11.97 17.22 -0.10
C GLN A 141 10.90 16.10 -0.14
N MET A 142 9.65 16.44 0.20
CA MET A 142 8.49 15.55 0.09
C MET A 142 7.83 15.68 -1.28
N MET A 143 7.12 14.63 -1.71
CA MET A 143 6.37 14.66 -2.95
C MET A 143 5.11 15.54 -2.80
N ILE A 144 4.67 16.19 -3.89
CA ILE A 144 3.55 17.15 -3.86
C ILE A 144 2.27 16.49 -3.35
N GLY A 145 1.99 15.27 -3.78
CA GLY A 145 0.84 14.49 -3.38
C GLY A 145 0.80 14.16 -1.89
N GLN A 146 1.94 13.76 -1.33
CA GLN A 146 2.09 13.58 0.12
C GLN A 146 1.83 14.87 0.87
N LEU A 147 2.36 15.99 0.38
CA LEU A 147 2.12 17.30 0.98
C LEU A 147 0.64 17.72 0.90
N LEU A 148 -0.05 17.42 -0.19
CA LEU A 148 -1.48 17.68 -0.34
C LEU A 148 -2.32 16.92 0.69
N VAL A 149 -1.97 15.66 0.97
CA VAL A 149 -2.63 14.86 2.01
C VAL A 149 -2.25 15.35 3.41
N TYR A 150 -0.99 15.73 3.61
CA TYR A 150 -0.49 16.22 4.90
C TYR A 150 -1.11 17.57 5.29
N ASP A 151 -1.19 18.52 4.35
CA ASP A 151 -1.81 19.83 4.55
C ASP A 151 -3.36 19.75 4.60
N GLY A 152 -3.93 18.54 4.44
CA GLY A 152 -5.37 18.29 4.51
C GLY A 152 -6.17 18.85 3.34
N VAL A 153 -5.50 19.17 2.22
CA VAL A 153 -6.14 19.67 1.00
C VAL A 153 -6.88 18.55 0.29
N LEU A 154 -6.31 17.34 0.28
CA LEU A 154 -6.90 16.13 -0.28
C LEU A 154 -6.92 15.00 0.75
N ASP A 155 -7.95 14.17 0.72
CA ASP A 155 -7.94 12.90 1.42
C ASP A 155 -7.12 11.85 0.65
N THR A 156 -6.69 10.78 1.33
CA THR A 156 -5.97 9.64 0.75
C THR A 156 -6.73 9.03 -0.43
N PHE A 157 -8.06 9.03 -0.36
CA PHE A 157 -8.93 8.52 -1.43
C PHE A 157 -8.94 9.41 -2.67
N GLU A 158 -9.05 10.72 -2.47
CA GLU A 158 -9.03 11.72 -3.53
C GLU A 158 -7.68 11.73 -4.23
N MET A 159 -6.60 11.58 -3.45
CA MET A 159 -5.25 11.40 -3.96
C MET A 159 -5.10 10.13 -4.80
N LEU A 160 -5.61 8.98 -4.32
CA LEU A 160 -5.62 7.74 -5.10
C LEU A 160 -6.42 7.86 -6.39
N ALA A 161 -7.57 8.54 -6.37
CA ALA A 161 -8.37 8.80 -7.56
C ALA A 161 -7.62 9.65 -8.58
N ALA A 162 -6.94 10.71 -8.13
CA ALA A 162 -6.12 11.57 -8.99
C ALA A 162 -4.91 10.82 -9.58
N LEU A 163 -4.19 10.04 -8.79
CA LEU A 163 -3.07 9.21 -9.27
C LEU A 163 -3.53 8.17 -10.30
N ASN A 164 -4.64 7.50 -10.04
CA ASN A 164 -5.21 6.54 -10.98
C ASN A 164 -5.67 7.23 -12.27
N ALA A 165 -6.22 8.44 -12.20
CA ALA A 165 -6.60 9.22 -13.38
C ALA A 165 -5.39 9.54 -14.27
N VAL A 166 -4.30 10.05 -13.69
CA VAL A 166 -3.05 10.31 -14.42
C VAL A 166 -2.50 9.02 -15.03
N ARG A 167 -2.55 7.92 -14.28
CA ARG A 167 -2.13 6.61 -14.77
C ARG A 167 -2.98 6.12 -15.94
N MET A 168 -4.29 6.30 -15.90
CA MET A 168 -5.20 5.93 -17.00
C MET A 168 -4.91 6.74 -18.26
N VAL A 169 -4.62 8.05 -18.14
CA VAL A 169 -4.22 8.87 -19.29
C VAL A 169 -2.94 8.32 -19.94
N ARG A 170 -1.97 7.85 -19.15
CA ARG A 170 -0.69 7.31 -19.65
C ARG A 170 -0.78 5.88 -20.20
N GLU A 171 -1.42 4.97 -19.48
CA GLU A 171 -1.45 3.54 -19.78
C GLU A 171 -2.56 3.17 -20.78
N THR A 172 -3.74 3.79 -20.63
CA THR A 172 -4.95 3.38 -21.39
C THR A 172 -5.29 4.32 -22.53
N GLY A 173 -4.54 5.43 -22.68
CA GLY A 173 -4.80 6.46 -23.69
C GLY A 173 -6.12 7.21 -23.47
N LEU A 174 -6.60 7.27 -22.22
CA LEU A 174 -7.80 8.04 -21.88
C LEU A 174 -7.56 9.52 -22.17
N ASP A 175 -8.50 10.14 -22.87
CA ASP A 175 -8.43 11.55 -23.19
C ASP A 175 -8.42 12.41 -21.92
N LYS A 176 -7.57 13.45 -21.89
CA LYS A 176 -7.33 14.27 -20.70
C LYS A 176 -8.62 14.96 -20.23
N ASP A 177 -9.44 15.44 -21.16
CA ASP A 177 -10.70 16.11 -20.84
C ASP A 177 -11.72 15.16 -20.19
N LYS A 178 -11.77 13.90 -20.67
CA LYS A 178 -12.62 12.87 -20.07
C LYS A 178 -12.12 12.47 -18.68
N ALA A 179 -10.80 12.36 -18.51
CA ALA A 179 -10.19 12.07 -17.22
C ALA A 179 -10.48 13.18 -16.20
N VAL A 180 -10.40 14.46 -16.59
CA VAL A 180 -10.74 15.60 -15.74
C VAL A 180 -12.20 15.57 -15.33
N LYS A 181 -13.13 15.37 -16.27
CA LYS A 181 -14.57 15.27 -15.95
C LYS A 181 -14.87 14.10 -15.00
N GLY A 182 -14.25 12.94 -15.25
CA GLY A 182 -14.35 11.77 -14.37
C GLY A 182 -13.81 12.05 -12.98
N LEU A 183 -12.67 12.75 -12.88
CA LEU A 183 -12.05 13.09 -11.61
C LEU A 183 -12.91 14.09 -10.83
N THR A 184 -13.40 15.16 -11.46
CA THR A 184 -14.30 16.12 -10.81
C THR A 184 -15.55 15.43 -10.24
N HIS A 185 -16.13 14.50 -11.01
CA HIS A 185 -17.28 13.72 -10.55
C HIS A 185 -16.93 12.79 -9.38
N ALA A 186 -15.78 12.11 -9.46
CA ALA A 186 -15.29 11.23 -8.39
C ALA A 186 -15.01 11.99 -7.09
N LEU A 187 -14.39 13.18 -7.17
CA LEU A 187 -14.12 14.05 -6.02
C LEU A 187 -15.43 14.54 -5.39
N LYS A 188 -16.39 15.00 -6.18
CA LYS A 188 -17.70 15.47 -5.68
C LYS A 188 -18.48 14.38 -4.96
N ASN A 189 -18.47 13.16 -5.50
CA ASN A 189 -19.23 12.03 -4.96
C ASN A 189 -18.44 11.17 -3.95
N LYS A 190 -17.16 11.50 -3.70
CA LYS A 190 -16.22 10.72 -2.89
C LYS A 190 -16.14 9.25 -3.33
N THR A 191 -16.14 9.03 -4.64
CA THR A 191 -16.02 7.71 -5.28
C THR A 191 -14.66 7.56 -5.96
N THR A 192 -14.39 6.39 -6.52
CA THR A 192 -13.18 6.10 -7.28
C THR A 192 -13.27 6.69 -8.69
N ILE A 193 -12.14 6.96 -9.34
CA ILE A 193 -12.11 7.49 -10.71
C ILE A 193 -12.80 6.53 -11.69
N GLU A 194 -12.62 5.22 -11.51
CA GLU A 194 -13.26 4.20 -12.34
C GLU A 194 -14.78 4.27 -12.21
N GLN A 195 -15.30 4.50 -11.01
CA GLN A 195 -16.73 4.69 -10.80
C GLN A 195 -17.24 5.96 -11.46
N GLY A 196 -16.52 7.08 -11.31
CA GLY A 196 -16.91 8.32 -11.96
C GLY A 196 -16.89 8.24 -13.49
N LEU A 197 -15.90 7.57 -14.07
CA LEU A 197 -15.85 7.33 -15.51
C LEU A 197 -16.93 6.34 -15.98
N PHE A 198 -17.30 5.36 -15.16
CA PHE A 198 -18.35 4.41 -15.47
C PHE A 198 -19.72 5.10 -15.51
N GLU A 199 -20.03 5.92 -14.50
CA GLU A 199 -21.29 6.69 -14.45
C GLU A 199 -21.40 7.69 -15.61
N LEU A 200 -20.28 8.21 -16.11
CA LEU A 200 -20.23 9.08 -17.31
C LEU A 200 -20.21 8.31 -18.64
N GLY A 201 -20.18 6.98 -18.62
CA GLY A 201 -20.13 6.13 -19.83
C GLY A 201 -18.78 6.14 -20.56
N PHE A 202 -17.71 6.61 -19.92
CA PHE A 202 -16.36 6.68 -20.50
C PHE A 202 -15.46 5.52 -20.09
N PHE A 203 -15.87 4.70 -19.12
CA PHE A 203 -15.09 3.58 -18.63
C PHE A 203 -15.32 2.32 -19.45
N LYS A 204 -14.24 1.72 -19.95
CA LYS A 204 -14.24 0.36 -20.48
C LYS A 204 -13.64 -0.56 -19.42
N PRO A 205 -14.40 -1.48 -18.83
CA PRO A 205 -13.85 -2.41 -17.86
C PRO A 205 -12.83 -3.34 -18.53
N PRO A 206 -11.77 -3.76 -17.81
CA PRO A 206 -10.83 -4.72 -18.35
C PRO A 206 -11.49 -6.09 -18.54
N ASP A 207 -11.24 -6.74 -19.68
CA ASP A 207 -11.79 -8.06 -20.01
C ASP A 207 -11.24 -9.20 -19.13
N ALA A 208 -10.07 -8.98 -18.49
CA ALA A 208 -9.36 -10.02 -17.75
C ALA A 208 -9.01 -9.60 -16.31
N LYS A 209 -8.77 -10.62 -15.46
CA LYS A 209 -8.21 -10.48 -14.11
C LYS A 209 -6.82 -9.86 -14.18
N THR A 210 -6.76 -8.55 -14.09
CA THR A 210 -5.53 -7.78 -13.98
C THR A 210 -5.29 -7.45 -12.51
N THR A 211 -4.74 -8.35 -11.70
CA THR A 211 -4.31 -8.00 -10.33
C THR A 211 -2.91 -7.40 -10.38
N ARG A 212 -2.66 -6.27 -9.71
CA ARG A 212 -1.33 -5.62 -9.68
C ARG A 212 -0.60 -5.92 -8.36
N VAL A 213 0.72 -5.77 -8.35
CA VAL A 213 1.58 -5.98 -7.17
C VAL A 213 1.12 -5.15 -5.97
N GLY A 214 0.93 -3.83 -6.13
CA GLY A 214 0.47 -2.99 -5.02
C GLY A 214 -0.90 -3.40 -4.46
N GLU A 215 -1.75 -3.99 -5.29
CA GLU A 215 -3.10 -4.37 -4.89
C GLU A 215 -3.12 -5.68 -4.12
N ILE A 216 -2.37 -6.69 -4.54
CA ILE A 216 -2.28 -7.94 -3.78
C ILE A 216 -1.66 -7.69 -2.40
N PHE A 217 -0.67 -6.79 -2.28
CA PHE A 217 -0.13 -6.37 -0.98
C PHE A 217 -1.14 -5.58 -0.13
N THR A 218 -1.98 -4.75 -0.76
CA THR A 218 -3.05 -4.01 -0.06
C THR A 218 -4.16 -4.98 0.40
N MET A 219 -4.55 -5.93 -0.44
CA MET A 219 -5.50 -7.00 -0.09
C MET A 219 -4.97 -7.90 1.03
N ALA A 220 -3.66 -8.18 1.04
CA ALA A 220 -2.98 -8.93 2.10
C ALA A 220 -2.88 -8.13 3.41
N ARG A 221 -3.26 -6.84 3.41
CA ARG A 221 -3.12 -5.91 4.55
C ARG A 221 -1.68 -5.77 5.03
N VAL A 222 -0.73 -5.90 4.10
CA VAL A 222 0.70 -5.63 4.31
C VAL A 222 1.01 -4.17 3.97
N LEU A 223 0.32 -3.64 2.95
CA LEU A 223 0.43 -2.25 2.51
C LEU A 223 -0.85 -1.49 2.85
N SER A 224 -0.73 -0.31 3.46
CA SER A 224 -1.84 0.61 3.70
C SER A 224 -2.19 1.42 2.45
N ARG A 225 -3.41 1.98 2.39
CA ARG A 225 -3.83 2.86 1.27
C ARG A 225 -2.97 4.11 1.16
N LYS A 226 -2.47 4.62 2.29
CA LYS A 226 -1.53 5.76 2.32
C LYS A 226 -0.22 5.38 1.64
N GLU A 227 0.41 4.29 2.06
CA GLU A 227 1.66 3.81 1.45
C GLU A 227 1.46 3.45 -0.03
N LEU A 228 0.30 2.89 -0.41
CA LEU A 228 -0.06 2.65 -1.81
C LEU A 228 -0.07 3.95 -2.63
N ALA A 229 -0.71 5.00 -2.12
CA ALA A 229 -0.76 6.30 -2.80
C ALA A 229 0.65 6.89 -2.97
N GLU A 230 1.47 6.81 -1.93
CA GLU A 230 2.85 7.27 -1.98
C GLU A 230 3.70 6.49 -3.00
N CYS A 231 3.55 5.16 -3.05
CA CYS A 231 4.27 4.33 -4.01
C CYS A 231 3.81 4.60 -5.45
N TYR A 232 2.51 4.83 -5.69
CA TYR A 232 2.02 5.24 -7.00
C TYR A 232 2.51 6.60 -7.43
N GLU A 233 2.62 7.54 -6.48
CA GLU A 233 3.22 8.83 -6.75
C GLU A 233 4.67 8.67 -7.22
N ILE A 234 5.48 7.89 -6.49
CA ILE A 234 6.87 7.63 -6.87
C ILE A 234 6.97 6.91 -8.23
N GLU A 235 6.09 5.95 -8.50
CA GLU A 235 6.04 5.23 -9.78
C GLU A 235 5.79 6.20 -10.95
N LEU A 236 4.78 7.07 -10.83
CA LEU A 236 4.44 8.04 -11.86
C LEU A 236 5.54 9.08 -12.08
N PHE A 237 6.27 9.47 -11.03
CA PHE A 237 7.29 10.50 -11.13
C PHE A 237 8.67 9.99 -11.54
N LYS A 238 9.08 8.83 -11.02
CA LYS A 238 10.42 8.27 -11.28
C LYS A 238 10.44 7.25 -12.40
N GLN A 239 9.27 6.85 -12.94
CA GLN A 239 9.14 5.78 -13.94
C GLN A 239 9.86 4.49 -13.50
N LYS A 240 9.87 4.21 -12.20
CA LYS A 240 10.43 2.98 -11.63
C LYS A 240 9.32 1.93 -11.52
N HIS A 241 9.69 0.65 -11.59
CA HIS A 241 8.76 -0.44 -11.35
C HIS A 241 8.23 -0.42 -9.90
N PHE A 242 6.91 -0.53 -9.73
CA PHE A 242 6.25 -0.53 -8.42
C PHE A 242 6.89 -1.48 -7.40
N GLY A 243 7.22 -2.71 -7.80
CA GLY A 243 7.85 -3.70 -6.93
C GLY A 243 9.22 -3.25 -6.39
N GLN A 244 10.03 -2.57 -7.21
CA GLN A 244 11.32 -2.03 -6.77
C GLN A 244 11.14 -0.91 -5.75
N ILE A 245 10.12 -0.06 -5.91
CA ILE A 245 9.81 1.01 -4.97
C ILE A 245 9.47 0.44 -3.58
N LEU A 246 8.69 -0.64 -3.53
CA LEU A 246 8.34 -1.30 -2.26
C LEU A 246 9.59 -1.79 -1.51
N VAL A 247 10.55 -2.39 -2.23
CA VAL A 247 11.81 -2.90 -1.66
C VAL A 247 12.74 -1.76 -1.23
N GLU A 248 12.87 -0.71 -2.05
CA GLU A 248 13.70 0.46 -1.73
C GLU A 248 13.21 1.20 -0.48
N ARG A 249 11.89 1.22 -0.24
CA ARG A 249 11.29 1.82 0.95
C ARG A 249 11.30 0.89 2.18
N GLY A 250 11.73 -0.36 2.02
CA GLY A 250 11.74 -1.34 3.10
C GLY A 250 10.36 -1.79 3.54
N LEU A 251 9.33 -1.58 2.71
CA LEU A 251 7.96 -2.05 2.98
C LEU A 251 7.84 -3.56 2.77
N VAL A 252 8.61 -4.10 1.82
CA VAL A 252 8.67 -5.53 1.53
C VAL A 252 10.10 -5.96 1.23
N ASN A 253 10.41 -7.23 1.49
CA ASN A 253 11.71 -7.81 1.15
C ASN A 253 11.67 -8.41 -0.27
N LYS A 254 12.85 -8.69 -0.85
CA LYS A 254 12.94 -9.30 -2.20
C LYS A 254 12.21 -10.64 -2.29
N SER A 255 12.33 -11.49 -1.26
CA SER A 255 11.64 -12.79 -1.21
C SER A 255 10.11 -12.63 -1.19
N GLN A 256 9.59 -11.63 -0.47
CA GLN A 256 8.15 -11.34 -0.42
C GLN A 256 7.65 -10.79 -1.75
N LEU A 257 8.47 -9.98 -2.44
CA LEU A 257 8.16 -9.50 -3.78
C LEU A 257 8.12 -10.66 -4.79
N GLU A 258 9.11 -11.56 -4.77
CA GLU A 258 9.14 -12.76 -5.62
C GLU A 258 7.92 -13.66 -5.36
N ALA A 259 7.56 -13.89 -4.10
CA ALA A 259 6.35 -14.61 -3.71
C ALA A 259 5.08 -13.96 -4.27
N SER A 260 4.98 -12.63 -4.21
CA SER A 260 3.83 -11.91 -4.78
C SER A 260 3.74 -12.08 -6.30
N VAL A 261 4.87 -12.10 -7.01
CA VAL A 261 4.91 -12.31 -8.47
C VAL A 261 4.49 -13.73 -8.83
N ALA A 262 4.94 -14.73 -8.07
CA ALA A 262 4.51 -16.12 -8.25
C ALA A 262 2.99 -16.27 -8.05
N LEU A 263 2.44 -15.67 -6.99
CA LEU A 263 1.01 -15.66 -6.73
C LEU A 263 0.21 -14.93 -7.83
N LEU A 264 0.72 -13.81 -8.35
CA LEU A 264 0.09 -13.12 -9.48
C LEU A 264 0.08 -13.98 -10.76
N ALA A 265 1.13 -14.75 -11.00
CA ALA A 265 1.17 -15.70 -12.12
C ALA A 265 0.14 -16.83 -11.94
N SER A 266 -0.03 -17.35 -10.72
CA SER A 266 -1.09 -18.32 -10.40
C SER A 266 -2.50 -17.72 -10.58
N ILE A 267 -2.72 -16.44 -10.19
CA ILE A 267 -3.99 -15.74 -10.45
C ILE A 267 -4.25 -15.61 -11.96
N ALA A 268 -3.23 -15.26 -12.75
CA ALA A 268 -3.36 -15.11 -14.21
C ALA A 268 -3.69 -16.44 -14.91
N LYS A 269 -3.22 -17.57 -14.36
CA LYS A 269 -3.55 -18.93 -14.81
C LYS A 269 -4.89 -19.45 -14.26
N ASP A 270 -5.58 -18.67 -13.45
CA ASP A 270 -6.82 -19.03 -12.75
C ASP A 270 -6.69 -20.25 -11.80
N THR A 271 -5.48 -20.57 -11.33
CA THR A 271 -5.28 -21.67 -10.35
C THR A 271 -5.73 -21.25 -8.95
N ILE A 272 -5.53 -19.97 -8.62
CA ILE A 272 -5.86 -19.40 -7.32
C ILE A 272 -6.73 -18.14 -7.46
N LYS A 273 -7.77 -18.04 -6.61
CA LYS A 273 -8.58 -16.82 -6.51
C LYS A 273 -7.77 -15.68 -5.85
N PRO A 274 -7.88 -14.42 -6.33
CA PRO A 274 -7.14 -13.28 -5.77
C PRO A 274 -7.21 -13.11 -4.25
N TYR A 275 -8.36 -13.35 -3.61
CA TYR A 275 -8.50 -13.22 -2.16
C TYR A 275 -7.69 -14.29 -1.39
N LEU A 276 -7.63 -15.53 -1.92
CA LEU A 276 -6.82 -16.61 -1.34
C LEU A 276 -5.33 -16.33 -1.53
N ALA A 277 -4.95 -15.82 -2.69
CA ALA A 277 -3.58 -15.41 -2.95
C ALA A 277 -3.14 -14.28 -2.02
N ALA A 278 -4.01 -13.31 -1.73
CA ALA A 278 -3.74 -12.27 -0.74
C ALA A 278 -3.58 -12.84 0.68
N GLN A 279 -4.37 -13.87 1.05
CA GLN A 279 -4.23 -14.56 2.33
C GLN A 279 -2.92 -15.35 2.43
N ALA A 280 -2.54 -16.07 1.37
CA ALA A 280 -1.26 -16.76 1.26
C ALA A 280 -0.08 -15.78 1.36
N LEU A 281 -0.16 -14.63 0.69
CA LEU A 281 0.86 -13.58 0.78
C LEU A 281 0.95 -13.02 2.19
N ARG A 282 -0.19 -12.85 2.87
CA ARG A 282 -0.23 -12.39 4.26
C ARG A 282 0.46 -13.38 5.20
N SER A 283 0.25 -14.69 5.06
CA SER A 283 0.94 -15.69 5.87
C SER A 283 2.45 -15.74 5.58
N ILE A 284 2.87 -15.57 4.32
CA ILE A 284 4.29 -15.49 3.96
C ILE A 284 4.94 -14.24 4.60
N CYS A 285 4.26 -13.09 4.55
CA CYS A 285 4.79 -11.84 5.08
C CYS A 285 4.80 -11.77 6.61
N LYS A 286 3.77 -12.32 7.30
CA LYS A 286 3.64 -12.25 8.77
C LYS A 286 4.28 -13.42 9.49
N ASP A 287 4.09 -14.64 8.98
CA ASP A 287 4.48 -15.86 9.67
C ASP A 287 5.83 -16.41 9.17
N GLY A 288 6.41 -15.78 8.15
CA GLY A 288 7.67 -16.23 7.53
C GLY A 288 7.54 -17.60 6.86
N ALA A 289 6.33 -17.98 6.46
CA ALA A 289 6.04 -19.25 5.82
C ALA A 289 6.82 -19.40 4.50
N ARG A 290 7.17 -20.64 4.14
CA ARG A 290 7.83 -20.93 2.86
C ARG A 290 6.88 -20.70 1.70
N THR A 291 7.38 -20.06 0.64
CA THR A 291 6.59 -19.57 -0.49
C THR A 291 5.87 -20.71 -1.22
N GLU A 292 6.60 -21.74 -1.66
CA GLU A 292 6.11 -22.83 -2.50
C GLU A 292 5.01 -23.68 -1.83
N PRO A 293 5.21 -24.24 -0.61
CA PRO A 293 4.19 -25.09 0.00
C PRO A 293 2.92 -24.31 0.38
N THR A 294 3.06 -23.02 0.70
CA THR A 294 1.91 -22.16 1.00
C THR A 294 1.07 -21.97 -0.26
N ILE A 295 1.69 -21.70 -1.41
CA ILE A 295 0.96 -21.54 -2.67
C ILE A 295 0.17 -22.81 -3.01
N GLU A 296 0.79 -23.99 -2.91
CA GLU A 296 0.13 -25.27 -3.20
C GLU A 296 -1.06 -25.56 -2.26
N GLU A 297 -0.94 -25.22 -0.96
CA GLU A 297 -2.02 -25.40 0.00
C GLU A 297 -3.24 -24.55 -0.37
N TYR A 298 -3.03 -23.29 -0.74
CA TYR A 298 -4.11 -22.38 -1.10
C TYR A 298 -4.65 -22.64 -2.52
N GLU A 299 -3.86 -23.18 -3.43
CA GLU A 299 -4.33 -23.67 -4.73
C GLU A 299 -5.31 -24.86 -4.54
N LYS A 300 -5.00 -25.82 -3.67
CA LYS A 300 -5.92 -26.93 -3.34
C LYS A 300 -7.23 -26.45 -2.70
N LYS A 301 -7.16 -25.42 -1.84
CA LYS A 301 -8.36 -24.77 -1.27
C LYS A 301 -9.19 -24.04 -2.33
N SER A 302 -8.55 -23.50 -3.36
CA SER A 302 -9.24 -22.82 -4.47
C SER A 302 -10.12 -23.80 -5.25
N THR A 303 -9.58 -24.97 -5.64
CA THR A 303 -10.29 -25.99 -6.44
C THR A 303 -11.53 -26.55 -5.76
N SER A 304 -11.53 -26.64 -4.43
CA SER A 304 -12.67 -27.15 -3.64
C SER A 304 -13.81 -26.14 -3.43
N SER A 305 -13.58 -24.85 -3.75
CA SER A 305 -14.49 -23.74 -3.40
C SER A 305 -15.29 -23.16 -4.58
N SER A 306 -15.48 -23.92 -5.65
CA SER A 306 -16.10 -23.46 -6.90
C SER A 306 -17.62 -23.32 -6.80
N GLU A 307 -18.10 -22.39 -5.97
CA GLU A 307 -19.52 -22.02 -5.89
C GLU A 307 -19.80 -20.83 -6.83
N ASN A 308 -20.57 -21.06 -7.88
CA ASN A 308 -21.12 -19.98 -8.70
C ASN A 308 -22.28 -19.32 -7.97
N PHE A 309 -22.06 -18.11 -7.43
CA PHE A 309 -23.09 -17.35 -6.73
C PHE A 309 -23.98 -16.56 -7.71
N ARG A 310 -25.27 -16.89 -7.73
CA ARG A 310 -26.27 -16.08 -8.45
C ARG A 310 -26.63 -14.85 -7.61
N LEU A 311 -27.06 -13.77 -8.27
CA LEU A 311 -27.48 -12.54 -7.60
C LEU A 311 -28.61 -12.80 -6.60
N GLY A 312 -29.57 -13.66 -6.97
CA GLY A 312 -30.70 -14.02 -6.10
C GLY A 312 -30.23 -14.67 -4.80
N ASP A 313 -29.31 -15.63 -4.88
CA ASP A 313 -28.76 -16.31 -3.70
C ASP A 313 -28.00 -15.32 -2.79
N LEU A 314 -27.23 -14.40 -3.38
CA LEU A 314 -26.53 -13.36 -2.64
C LEU A 314 -27.50 -12.43 -1.88
N LEU A 315 -28.61 -12.04 -2.50
CA LEU A 315 -29.62 -11.18 -1.87
C LEU A 315 -30.37 -11.90 -0.75
N VAL A 316 -30.65 -13.20 -0.92
CA VAL A 316 -31.30 -14.03 0.10
C VAL A 316 -30.37 -14.23 1.31
N GLU A 317 -29.13 -14.65 1.08
CA GLU A 317 -28.17 -14.87 2.16
C GLU A 317 -27.71 -13.58 2.84
N GLY A 318 -27.71 -12.47 2.08
CA GLY A 318 -27.50 -11.12 2.59
C GLY A 318 -28.63 -10.65 3.52
N GLY A 319 -29.76 -11.36 3.57
CA GLY A 319 -30.95 -10.98 4.35
C GLY A 319 -31.70 -9.79 3.75
N VAL A 320 -31.50 -9.50 2.47
CA VAL A 320 -32.15 -8.38 1.77
C VAL A 320 -33.56 -8.78 1.32
N ILE A 321 -33.71 -10.02 0.84
CA ILE A 321 -34.99 -10.59 0.39
C ILE A 321 -35.16 -11.98 0.97
N THR A 322 -36.41 -12.45 1.06
CA THR A 322 -36.72 -13.84 1.43
C THR A 322 -36.73 -14.74 0.19
N ARG A 323 -36.42 -16.03 0.33
CA ARG A 323 -36.46 -16.99 -0.80
C ARG A 323 -37.82 -17.03 -1.49
N ASP A 324 -38.91 -16.95 -0.72
CA ASP A 324 -40.28 -16.94 -1.26
C ASP A 324 -40.52 -15.74 -2.18
N ILE A 325 -40.01 -14.56 -1.81
CA ILE A 325 -40.11 -13.33 -2.62
C ILE A 325 -39.31 -13.49 -3.92
N LEU A 326 -38.13 -14.10 -3.85
CA LEU A 326 -37.30 -14.36 -5.02
C LEU A 326 -38.01 -15.31 -6.00
N GLU A 327 -38.62 -16.39 -5.50
CA GLU A 327 -39.36 -17.36 -6.33
C GLU A 327 -40.62 -16.74 -6.95
N GLN A 328 -41.34 -15.91 -6.21
CA GLN A 328 -42.53 -15.19 -6.71
C GLN A 328 -42.19 -14.14 -7.78
N THR A 329 -41.05 -13.48 -7.67
CA THR A 329 -40.64 -12.40 -8.59
C THR A 329 -39.84 -12.91 -9.79
N VAL A 330 -39.21 -14.08 -9.67
CA VAL A 330 -38.37 -14.68 -10.70
C VAL A 330 -38.91 -16.07 -11.04
N ASN A 331 -39.81 -16.13 -12.02
CA ASN A 331 -40.21 -17.41 -12.62
C ASN A 331 -38.97 -18.16 -13.14
N VAL A 332 -38.98 -19.47 -12.89
CA VAL A 332 -37.95 -20.49 -13.12
C VAL A 332 -36.88 -20.10 -14.15
N ASN A 333 -35.66 -19.94 -13.65
CA ASN A 333 -34.40 -19.64 -14.35
C ASN A 333 -34.26 -18.26 -14.99
N PRO A 334 -33.60 -17.31 -14.31
CA PRO A 334 -33.08 -16.12 -14.96
C PRO A 334 -31.72 -16.40 -15.64
N ASP A 335 -31.63 -16.16 -16.94
CA ASP A 335 -30.35 -16.28 -17.67
C ASP A 335 -29.34 -15.17 -17.33
N ASN A 336 -29.76 -14.07 -16.68
CA ASN A 336 -28.89 -12.91 -16.45
C ASN A 336 -29.20 -12.17 -15.13
N ALA A 337 -28.16 -11.89 -14.34
CA ALA A 337 -28.22 -11.14 -13.08
C ALA A 337 -28.90 -9.77 -13.23
N VAL A 338 -28.72 -9.10 -14.37
CA VAL A 338 -29.34 -7.80 -14.66
C VAL A 338 -30.87 -7.91 -14.77
N LYS A 339 -31.38 -9.00 -15.36
CA LYS A 339 -32.82 -9.25 -15.49
C LYS A 339 -33.45 -9.54 -14.13
N VAL A 340 -32.75 -10.27 -13.26
CA VAL A 340 -33.19 -10.51 -11.86
C VAL A 340 -33.27 -9.18 -11.11
N GLY A 341 -32.19 -8.40 -11.17
CA GLY A 341 -32.12 -7.10 -10.51
C GLY A 341 -33.23 -6.14 -10.95
N SER A 342 -33.45 -6.01 -12.26
CA SER A 342 -34.49 -5.11 -12.78
C SER A 342 -35.91 -5.53 -12.39
N ARG A 343 -36.20 -6.84 -12.28
CA ARG A 343 -37.50 -7.33 -11.80
C ARG A 343 -37.72 -7.04 -10.33
N LEU A 344 -36.71 -7.30 -9.50
CA LEU A 344 -36.77 -7.01 -8.06
C LEU A 344 -36.90 -5.50 -7.77
N LEU A 345 -36.25 -4.66 -8.58
CA LEU A 345 -36.38 -3.20 -8.52
C LEU A 345 -37.80 -2.75 -8.88
N LYS A 346 -38.37 -3.26 -9.99
CA LYS A 346 -39.75 -2.95 -10.41
C LYS A 346 -40.80 -3.42 -9.42
N ALA A 347 -40.54 -4.52 -8.71
CA ALA A 347 -41.39 -5.02 -7.64
C ALA A 347 -41.28 -4.19 -6.34
N GLY A 348 -40.38 -3.21 -6.27
CA GLY A 348 -40.18 -2.37 -5.08
C GLY A 348 -39.50 -3.09 -3.90
N MET A 349 -38.94 -4.28 -4.14
CA MET A 349 -38.34 -5.13 -3.10
C MET A 349 -36.91 -4.72 -2.73
N ILE A 350 -36.22 -4.04 -3.64
CA ILE A 350 -34.85 -3.54 -3.44
C ILE A 350 -34.74 -2.10 -3.96
N SER A 351 -33.90 -1.30 -3.29
CA SER A 351 -33.54 0.02 -3.79
C SER A 351 -32.49 -0.08 -4.91
N GLU A 352 -32.41 0.95 -5.75
CA GLU A 352 -31.39 1.07 -6.78
C GLU A 352 -29.97 1.00 -6.17
N SER A 353 -29.75 1.67 -5.03
CA SER A 353 -28.48 1.65 -4.32
C SER A 353 -28.06 0.24 -3.85
N THR A 354 -29.02 -0.53 -3.34
CA THR A 354 -28.81 -1.92 -2.89
C THR A 354 -28.53 -2.83 -4.08
N LEU A 355 -29.23 -2.63 -5.19
CA LEU A 355 -29.01 -3.40 -6.41
C LEU A 355 -27.60 -3.17 -6.97
N PHE A 356 -27.16 -1.91 -7.09
CA PHE A 356 -25.81 -1.60 -7.55
C PHE A 356 -24.74 -2.19 -6.62
N ALA A 357 -24.93 -2.11 -5.30
CA ALA A 357 -24.01 -2.72 -4.33
C ALA A 357 -23.95 -4.24 -4.49
N ALA A 358 -25.10 -4.90 -4.57
CA ALA A 358 -25.21 -6.36 -4.71
C ALA A 358 -24.57 -6.85 -6.00
N LEU A 359 -24.82 -6.16 -7.11
CA LEU A 359 -24.21 -6.49 -8.39
C LEU A 359 -22.67 -6.34 -8.30
N ARG A 360 -22.14 -5.21 -7.78
CA ARG A 360 -20.68 -4.98 -7.67
C ARG A 360 -20.00 -6.07 -6.84
N LEU A 361 -20.65 -6.42 -5.72
CA LEU A 361 -20.22 -7.47 -4.80
C LEU A 361 -20.27 -8.86 -5.47
N GLN A 362 -21.30 -9.15 -6.24
CA GLN A 362 -21.40 -10.39 -7.02
C GLN A 362 -20.25 -10.50 -8.02
N THR A 363 -19.94 -9.42 -8.74
CA THR A 363 -18.82 -9.39 -9.68
C THR A 363 -17.48 -9.62 -8.97
N ALA A 364 -17.25 -8.95 -7.84
CA ALA A 364 -16.04 -9.12 -7.04
C ALA A 364 -15.90 -10.56 -6.47
N LEU A 365 -17.02 -11.18 -6.07
CA LEU A 365 -17.06 -12.58 -5.61
C LEU A 365 -16.77 -13.55 -6.76
N ARG A 366 -17.42 -13.35 -7.92
CA ARG A 366 -17.23 -14.17 -9.13
C ARG A 366 -15.78 -14.15 -9.63
N LEU A 367 -15.17 -12.96 -9.65
CA LEU A 367 -13.76 -12.80 -10.03
C LEU A 367 -12.80 -13.29 -8.93
N GLY A 368 -13.29 -13.58 -7.73
CA GLY A 368 -12.49 -14.09 -6.61
C GLY A 368 -11.68 -13.02 -5.89
N TYR A 369 -12.10 -11.74 -5.93
CA TYR A 369 -11.49 -10.67 -5.14
C TYR A 369 -12.07 -10.58 -3.71
N LEU A 370 -13.27 -11.14 -3.47
CA LEU A 370 -13.88 -11.23 -2.16
C LEU A 370 -14.21 -12.68 -1.80
N SER A 371 -14.13 -12.99 -0.51
CA SER A 371 -14.69 -14.22 0.05
C SER A 371 -16.21 -14.09 0.25
N ARG A 372 -16.91 -15.21 0.39
CA ARG A 372 -18.36 -15.23 0.65
C ARG A 372 -18.71 -14.44 1.92
N ASP A 373 -18.02 -14.70 3.01
CA ASP A 373 -18.28 -14.05 4.31
C ASP A 373 -18.08 -12.53 4.26
N ASN A 374 -17.02 -12.07 3.59
CA ASN A 374 -16.75 -10.64 3.43
C ASN A 374 -17.81 -9.98 2.54
N THR A 375 -18.23 -10.66 1.47
CA THR A 375 -19.28 -10.19 0.56
C THR A 375 -20.61 -10.02 1.30
N LEU A 376 -21.03 -11.03 2.07
CA LEU A 376 -22.26 -10.98 2.87
C LEU A 376 -22.22 -9.91 3.96
N SER A 377 -21.07 -9.77 4.63
CA SER A 377 -20.87 -8.75 5.65
C SER A 377 -20.96 -7.33 5.06
N LEU A 378 -20.33 -7.10 3.90
CA LEU A 378 -20.43 -5.84 3.16
C LEU A 378 -21.86 -5.54 2.72
N LEU A 379 -22.57 -6.52 2.18
CA LEU A 379 -23.95 -6.34 1.73
C LEU A 379 -24.88 -5.99 2.90
N ARG A 380 -24.78 -6.71 4.02
CA ARG A 380 -25.55 -6.44 5.24
C ARG A 380 -25.25 -5.05 5.80
N HIS A 381 -23.99 -4.62 5.78
CA HIS A 381 -23.59 -3.29 6.22
C HIS A 381 -24.21 -2.20 5.34
N CYS A 382 -24.16 -2.36 4.01
CA CYS A 382 -24.80 -1.42 3.07
C CYS A 382 -26.31 -1.31 3.32
N VAL A 383 -27.00 -2.43 3.57
CA VAL A 383 -28.45 -2.44 3.79
C VAL A 383 -28.83 -1.86 5.15
N ARG A 384 -28.12 -2.22 6.22
CA ARG A 384 -28.44 -1.79 7.58
C ARG A 384 -28.18 -0.30 7.80
N GLU A 385 -27.04 0.19 7.33
CA GLU A 385 -26.62 1.59 7.53
C GLU A 385 -27.09 2.51 6.39
N GLY A 386 -27.63 1.95 5.30
CA GLY A 386 -28.01 2.72 4.11
C GLY A 386 -26.85 3.41 3.40
N VAL A 387 -25.60 2.94 3.62
CA VAL A 387 -24.39 3.54 3.05
C VAL A 387 -24.05 2.95 1.68
N LYS A 388 -23.36 3.74 0.84
CA LYS A 388 -22.83 3.26 -0.45
C LYS A 388 -21.73 2.23 -0.23
N LEU A 389 -21.55 1.31 -1.19
CA LEU A 389 -20.52 0.26 -1.12
C LEU A 389 -19.10 0.82 -0.89
N ASP A 390 -18.75 1.95 -1.51
CA ASP A 390 -17.44 2.58 -1.34
C ASP A 390 -17.20 3.07 0.09
N GLN A 391 -18.25 3.39 0.83
CA GLN A 391 -18.15 3.73 2.25
C GLN A 391 -18.08 2.46 3.10
N ALA A 392 -18.89 1.44 2.81
CA ALA A 392 -18.79 0.15 3.51
C ALA A 392 -17.41 -0.52 3.37
N LEU A 393 -16.76 -0.42 2.20
CA LEU A 393 -15.39 -0.88 1.97
C LEU A 393 -14.35 -0.08 2.78
N ARG A 394 -14.66 1.18 3.14
CA ARG A 394 -13.82 2.00 4.02
C ARG A 394 -14.01 1.60 5.47
N ASP A 395 -15.25 1.48 5.90
CA ASP A 395 -15.60 1.21 7.30
C ASP A 395 -15.10 -0.16 7.75
N LEU A 396 -15.16 -1.17 6.87
CA LEU A 396 -14.65 -2.52 7.14
C LEU A 396 -13.16 -2.71 6.79
N ASP A 397 -12.50 -1.66 6.28
CA ASP A 397 -11.12 -1.68 5.78
C ASP A 397 -10.85 -2.88 4.84
N ILE A 398 -11.76 -3.09 3.89
CA ILE A 398 -11.65 -4.12 2.86
C ILE A 398 -11.25 -3.41 1.55
N TYR A 399 -10.17 -3.87 0.95
CA TYR A 399 -9.70 -3.34 -0.34
C TYR A 399 -10.11 -4.29 -1.47
N VAL A 400 -10.79 -3.74 -2.47
CA VAL A 400 -11.11 -4.41 -3.73
C VAL A 400 -10.71 -3.47 -4.86
N PRO A 401 -9.90 -3.91 -5.85
CA PRO A 401 -9.54 -3.08 -6.98
C PRO A 401 -10.78 -2.53 -7.69
N SER A 402 -10.91 -1.20 -7.76
CA SER A 402 -12.10 -0.52 -8.29
C SER A 402 -12.49 -1.01 -9.70
N ARG A 403 -11.50 -1.23 -10.57
CA ARG A 403 -11.71 -1.71 -11.95
C ARG A 403 -12.36 -3.10 -12.04
N MET A 404 -12.28 -3.91 -10.99
CA MET A 404 -12.82 -5.27 -10.95
C MET A 404 -14.25 -5.33 -10.43
N GLN A 405 -14.85 -4.18 -10.12
CA GLN A 405 -16.20 -4.11 -9.58
C GLN A 405 -17.26 -3.82 -10.66
N TRP A 406 -16.83 -3.58 -11.92
CA TRP A 406 -17.68 -3.02 -12.99
C TRP A 406 -17.85 -3.93 -14.21
N THR A 407 -17.48 -5.22 -14.13
CA THR A 407 -17.72 -6.18 -15.22
C THR A 407 -19.11 -6.80 -15.11
N TRP A 408 -20.10 -6.12 -15.68
CA TRP A 408 -21.48 -6.60 -15.83
C TRP A 408 -21.60 -7.57 -17.00
N VAL A 409 -20.97 -8.73 -16.91
CA VAL A 409 -21.22 -9.85 -17.83
C VAL A 409 -22.27 -10.78 -17.25
#